data_AF-A0A355G8R7-F1
#
_entry.id   AF-A0A355G8R7-F1
#
_cell.length_a   1.000
_cell.length_b   1.000
_cell.length_c   1.000
_cell.angle_alpha   90.00
_cell.angle_beta   90.00
_cell.angle_gamma   90.00
#
_symmetry.space_group_name_H-M   'P 1'
#
loop_
_entity.id
_entity.type
_entity.pdbx_description
1 polymer ?
#
loop_
_entity_poly.entity_id
_entity_poly.type
_entity_poly.pdbx_seq_one_letter_code
_entity_poly.pdbx_strand_id
1 'polypeptide(L)'
;KEQNKRVIVQATATWCGPCRRLSLYLDGERKLSERDYIWVKMDYRWTGAYKIMEKMRGGAQGGIPWWAILDKDGKAMVTSTTEAGENIGFPSSSSDREHFRGMLEKTAIRLNDMEINELVEGLKQKD
;
A
#
# COMPACT_ATOMS: atom_id res chain seq x y z
N LYS A 1 6.58 16.72 -4.19
CA LYS A 1 6.42 17.90 -3.30
C LYS A 1 5.36 18.86 -3.84
N GLU A 2 5.45 19.26 -5.10
CA GLU A 2 4.52 20.20 -5.77
C GLU A 2 3.03 19.82 -5.66
N GLN A 3 2.67 18.53 -5.76
CA GLN A 3 1.28 18.09 -5.70
C GLN A 3 0.71 17.94 -4.28
N ASN A 4 1.54 18.07 -3.23
CA ASN A 4 1.17 17.72 -1.86
C ASN A 4 0.43 16.38 -1.75
N LYS A 5 1.05 15.32 -2.28
CA LYS A 5 0.59 13.94 -2.23
C LYS A 5 1.61 13.08 -1.50
N ARG A 6 1.14 12.02 -0.85
CA ARG A 6 1.94 10.93 -0.28
C ARG A 6 2.26 9.91 -1.36
N VAL A 7 3.16 8.96 -1.08
CA VAL A 7 3.52 7.91 -2.04
C VAL A 7 3.17 6.55 -1.48
N ILE A 8 2.32 5.79 -2.17
CA ILE A 8 2.17 4.35 -1.93
C ILE A 8 3.28 3.66 -2.73
N VAL A 9 4.25 3.05 -2.06
CA VAL A 9 5.27 2.21 -2.70
C VAL A 9 4.94 0.74 -2.48
N GLN A 10 4.91 -0.05 -3.55
CA GLN A 10 4.55 -1.46 -3.49
C GLN A 10 5.65 -2.34 -4.08
N ALA A 11 6.20 -3.24 -3.27
CA ALA A 11 7.01 -4.36 -3.76
C ALA A 11 6.10 -5.35 -4.50
N THR A 12 6.45 -5.70 -5.74
CA THR A 12 5.63 -6.57 -6.59
C THR A 12 6.50 -7.48 -7.47
N ALA A 13 5.85 -8.47 -8.09
CA ALA A 13 6.44 -9.31 -9.12
C ALA A 13 5.33 -9.93 -9.99
N THR A 14 5.62 -10.24 -11.26
CA THR A 14 4.63 -10.79 -12.20
C THR A 14 4.12 -12.18 -11.83
N TRP A 15 4.91 -12.96 -11.10
CA TRP A 15 4.54 -14.29 -10.62
C TRP A 15 3.75 -14.25 -9.31
N CYS A 16 3.62 -13.08 -8.66
CA CYS A 16 2.94 -12.95 -7.37
C CYS A 16 1.44 -12.68 -7.55
N GLY A 17 0.60 -13.69 -7.30
CA GLY A 17 -0.86 -13.58 -7.35
C GLY A 17 -1.44 -12.45 -6.47
N PRO A 18 -1.15 -12.43 -5.15
CA PRO A 18 -1.62 -11.36 -4.27
C PRO A 18 -1.15 -9.96 -4.69
N CYS A 19 0.04 -9.83 -5.27
CA CYS A 19 0.54 -8.55 -5.79
C CYS A 19 -0.28 -8.05 -6.97
N ARG A 20 -0.74 -8.95 -7.84
CA ARG A 20 -1.63 -8.63 -8.96
C ARG A 20 -3.00 -8.17 -8.45
N ARG A 21 -3.58 -8.85 -7.46
CA ARG A 21 -4.84 -8.42 -6.82
C ARG A 21 -4.74 -7.02 -6.22
N LEU A 22 -3.71 -6.76 -5.42
CA LEU A 22 -3.47 -5.41 -4.88
C LEU A 22 -3.30 -4.36 -5.98
N SER A 23 -2.59 -4.71 -7.06
CA SER A 23 -2.39 -3.80 -8.18
C SER A 23 -3.69 -3.49 -8.92
N LEU A 24 -4.54 -4.49 -9.18
CA LEU A 24 -5.83 -4.30 -9.85
C LEU A 24 -6.77 -3.44 -9.00
N TYR A 25 -6.83 -3.72 -7.70
CA TYR A 25 -7.62 -2.93 -6.75
C TYR A 25 -7.15 -1.46 -6.73
N LEU A 26 -5.86 -1.18 -6.53
CA LEU A 26 -5.34 0.19 -6.52
C LEU A 26 -5.52 0.90 -7.85
N ASP A 27 -5.52 0.18 -8.97
CA ASP A 27 -5.79 0.72 -10.30
C ASP A 27 -7.27 1.11 -10.47
N GLY A 28 -8.20 0.28 -10.01
CA GLY A 28 -9.64 0.56 -10.01
C GLY A 28 -10.00 1.75 -9.13
N GLU A 29 -9.33 1.89 -7.98
CA GLU A 29 -9.57 2.96 -7.02
C GLU A 29 -8.79 4.26 -7.30
N ARG A 30 -8.12 4.38 -8.46
CA ARG A 30 -7.29 5.57 -8.78
C ARG A 30 -8.05 6.88 -8.68
N LYS A 31 -9.29 6.91 -9.17
CA LYS A 31 -10.11 8.13 -9.19
C LYS A 31 -10.24 8.75 -7.78
N LEU A 32 -10.34 7.89 -6.76
CA LEU A 32 -10.45 8.32 -5.37
C LEU A 32 -9.07 8.47 -4.73
N SER A 33 -8.25 7.43 -4.79
CA SER A 33 -6.95 7.38 -4.11
C SER A 33 -5.94 8.41 -4.62
N GLU A 34 -5.94 8.75 -5.92
CA GLU A 34 -4.97 9.68 -6.49
C GLU A 34 -5.16 11.13 -6.06
N ARG A 35 -6.23 11.45 -5.32
CA ARG A 35 -6.36 12.76 -4.66
C ARG A 35 -5.24 13.00 -3.65
N ASP A 36 -4.81 11.95 -2.94
CA ASP A 36 -3.82 12.04 -1.88
C ASP A 36 -2.56 11.23 -2.14
N TYR A 37 -2.62 10.19 -2.97
CA TYR A 37 -1.54 9.24 -3.14
C TYR A 37 -1.02 9.21 -4.57
N ILE A 38 0.29 9.09 -4.71
CA ILE A 38 0.95 8.66 -5.94
C ILE A 38 1.34 7.20 -5.72
N TRP A 39 0.90 6.31 -6.58
CA TRP A 39 1.22 4.88 -6.46
C TRP A 39 2.40 4.50 -7.36
N VAL A 40 3.43 3.93 -6.74
CA VAL A 40 4.66 3.46 -7.39
C VAL A 40 4.83 1.96 -7.15
N LYS A 41 4.95 1.21 -8.24
CA LYS A 41 5.29 -0.22 -8.21
C LYS A 41 6.80 -0.39 -8.29
N MET A 42 7.34 -1.26 -7.44
CA MET A 42 8.74 -1.69 -7.41
C MET A 42 8.78 -3.17 -7.74
N ASP A 43 8.86 -3.50 -9.03
CA ASP A 43 8.93 -4.88 -9.49
C ASP A 43 10.31 -5.46 -9.21
N TYR A 44 10.39 -6.62 -8.56
CA TYR A 44 11.65 -7.26 -8.18
C TYR A 44 12.55 -7.66 -9.36
N ARG A 45 12.02 -7.69 -10.59
CA ARG A 45 12.83 -7.89 -11.79
C ARG A 45 13.65 -6.65 -12.17
N TRP A 46 13.29 -5.48 -11.65
CA TRP A 46 14.02 -4.25 -11.92
C TRP A 46 15.31 -4.18 -11.10
N THR A 47 16.39 -3.76 -11.75
CA THR A 47 17.70 -3.63 -11.12
C THR A 47 17.60 -2.74 -9.87
N GLY A 48 18.02 -3.28 -8.74
CA GLY A 48 18.04 -2.58 -7.45
C GLY A 48 16.71 -2.53 -6.69
N ALA A 49 15.58 -2.88 -7.30
CA ALA A 49 14.27 -2.81 -6.65
C ALA A 49 14.19 -3.70 -5.40
N TYR A 50 14.65 -4.95 -5.49
CA TYR A 50 14.69 -5.85 -4.35
C TYR A 50 15.46 -5.26 -3.16
N LYS A 51 16.69 -4.78 -3.39
CA LYS A 51 17.56 -4.20 -2.35
C LYS A 51 16.96 -2.94 -1.72
N ILE A 52 16.31 -2.09 -2.52
CA ILE A 52 15.61 -0.90 -2.03
C ILE A 52 14.45 -1.32 -1.12
N MET A 53 13.60 -2.23 -1.59
CA MET A 53 12.42 -2.68 -0.83
C MET A 53 12.81 -3.44 0.44
N GLU A 54 13.86 -4.26 0.41
CA GLU A 54 14.41 -4.94 1.59
C GLU A 54 14.85 -3.93 2.66
N LYS A 55 15.59 -2.88 2.25
CA LYS A 55 16.00 -1.82 3.17
C LYS A 55 14.79 -1.08 3.77
N MET A 56 13.78 -0.78 2.96
CA MET A 56 12.57 -0.10 3.43
C MET A 56 11.74 -0.95 4.40
N ARG A 57 11.75 -2.27 4.20
CA ARG A 57 11.04 -3.22 5.03
C ARG A 57 11.64 -3.38 6.42
N GLY A 58 12.94 -3.09 6.60
CA GLY A 58 13.57 -3.04 7.91
C GLY A 58 13.50 -4.34 8.71
N GLY A 59 13.47 -5.50 8.04
CA GLY A 59 13.40 -6.82 8.70
C GLY A 59 11.99 -7.33 9.02
N ALA A 60 10.92 -6.65 8.58
CA ALA A 60 9.56 -7.17 8.74
C ALA A 60 9.39 -8.56 8.10
N GLN A 61 8.56 -9.42 8.73
CA GLN A 61 8.34 -10.80 8.31
C GLN A 61 7.30 -10.90 7.19
N GLY A 62 7.35 -11.99 6.40
CA GLY A 62 6.42 -12.30 5.31
C GLY A 62 6.98 -12.10 3.91
N GLY A 63 6.12 -12.06 2.89
CA GLY A 63 6.49 -11.92 1.47
C GLY A 63 5.96 -10.66 0.79
N ILE A 64 5.86 -10.69 -0.54
CA ILE A 64 5.21 -9.65 -1.35
C ILE A 64 3.71 -9.96 -1.57
N PRO A 65 2.85 -8.94 -1.72
CA PRO A 65 3.19 -7.53 -1.76
C PRO A 65 3.50 -6.99 -0.36
N TRP A 66 4.66 -6.37 -0.19
CA TRP A 66 4.93 -5.50 0.95
C TRP A 66 4.83 -4.07 0.44
N TRP A 67 4.22 -3.18 1.22
CA TRP A 67 3.98 -1.83 0.76
C TRP A 67 3.95 -0.83 1.92
N ALA A 68 4.19 0.44 1.59
CA ALA A 68 4.24 1.51 2.57
C ALA A 68 3.70 2.81 2.00
N ILE A 69 3.22 3.68 2.89
CA ILE A 69 2.87 5.06 2.56
C ILE A 69 3.98 5.96 3.06
N LEU A 70 4.58 6.70 2.13
CA LEU A 70 5.70 7.58 2.38
C LEU A 70 5.25 9.04 2.43
N ASP A 71 5.98 9.84 3.21
CA ASP A 71 5.84 11.28 3.22
C ASP A 71 6.46 11.94 1.97
N LYS A 72 6.38 13.28 1.93
CA LYS A 72 6.90 14.11 0.83
C LYS A 72 8.43 14.04 0.67
N ASP A 73 9.14 13.51 1.66
CA ASP A 73 10.60 13.38 1.69
C ASP A 73 11.02 11.90 1.51
N GLY A 74 10.07 11.00 1.25
CA GLY A 74 10.33 9.58 1.00
C GLY A 74 10.48 8.74 2.27
N LYS A 75 10.16 9.28 3.46
CA LYS A 75 10.19 8.53 4.72
C LYS A 75 8.87 7.78 4.92
N ALA A 76 8.94 6.51 5.31
CA ALA A 76 7.75 5.73 5.62
C ALA A 76 7.00 6.32 6.82
N MET A 77 5.70 6.56 6.64
CA MET A 77 4.77 7.01 7.70
C MET A 77 4.05 5.82 8.35
N VAL A 78 3.65 4.86 7.50
CA VAL A 78 2.98 3.60 7.84
C VAL A 78 3.36 2.54 6.81
N THR A 79 3.30 1.27 7.20
CA THR A 79 3.63 0.14 6.32
C THR A 79 2.54 -0.91 6.42
N SER A 80 2.54 -1.85 5.48
CA SER A 80 1.68 -3.04 5.50
C SER A 80 2.10 -4.07 6.57
N THR A 81 3.10 -3.74 7.39
CA THR A 81 3.49 -4.55 8.54
C THR A 81 2.68 -4.14 9.77
N THR A 82 2.01 -5.11 10.38
CA THR A 82 1.25 -4.94 11.63
C THR A 82 2.19 -4.74 12.82
N GLU A 83 1.64 -4.35 13.97
CA GLU A 83 2.41 -4.25 15.23
C GLU A 83 3.04 -5.59 15.65
N ALA A 84 2.44 -6.72 15.25
CA ALA A 84 2.99 -8.06 15.47
C ALA A 84 4.16 -8.40 14.52
N GLY A 85 4.52 -7.51 13.59
CA GLY A 85 5.62 -7.73 12.64
C GLY A 85 5.23 -8.49 11.37
N GLU A 86 3.94 -8.77 11.17
CA GLU A 86 3.42 -9.53 10.04
C GLU A 86 3.02 -8.61 8.88
N ASN A 87 3.33 -8.99 7.64
CA ASN A 87 2.86 -8.27 6.47
C ASN A 87 1.44 -8.69 6.06
N ILE A 88 0.50 -7.74 5.98
CA ILE A 88 -0.89 -7.98 5.58
C ILE A 88 -1.07 -8.32 4.08
N GLY A 89 -0.06 -8.06 3.24
CA GLY A 89 -0.14 -8.39 1.82
C GLY A 89 -1.27 -7.63 1.09
N PHE A 90 -2.12 -8.39 0.39
CA PHE A 90 -3.41 -7.88 -0.09
C PHE A 90 -4.46 -8.03 1.02
N PRO A 91 -5.08 -6.95 1.51
CA PRO A 91 -5.88 -7.01 2.73
C PRO A 91 -7.17 -7.82 2.55
N SER A 92 -7.11 -9.10 2.95
CA SER A 92 -8.15 -10.09 2.66
C SER A 92 -9.02 -10.37 3.89
N SER A 93 -8.43 -10.35 5.08
CA SER A 93 -9.15 -10.53 6.34
C SER A 93 -9.72 -9.21 6.87
N SER A 94 -10.57 -9.29 7.90
CA SER A 94 -11.11 -8.08 8.55
C SER A 94 -10.01 -7.30 9.29
N SER A 95 -9.06 -7.97 9.92
CA SER A 95 -7.92 -7.31 10.58
C SER A 95 -6.98 -6.66 9.58
N ASP A 96 -6.76 -7.27 8.39
CA ASP A 96 -5.93 -6.64 7.37
C ASP A 96 -6.58 -5.35 6.84
N ARG A 97 -7.91 -5.38 6.64
CA ARG A 97 -8.69 -4.21 6.22
C ARG A 97 -8.68 -3.11 7.28
N GLU A 98 -8.73 -3.48 8.55
CA GLU A 98 -8.62 -2.52 9.65
C GLU A 98 -7.22 -1.88 9.70
N HIS A 99 -6.16 -2.68 9.49
CA HIS A 99 -4.81 -2.14 9.37
C HIS A 99 -4.70 -1.18 8.18
N PHE A 100 -5.28 -1.53 7.03
CA PHE A 100 -5.33 -0.64 5.86
C PHE A 100 -6.12 0.65 6.14
N ARG A 101 -7.26 0.58 6.83
CA ARG A 101 -8.01 1.75 7.27
C ARG A 101 -7.13 2.67 8.10
N GLY A 102 -6.46 2.14 9.12
CA GLY A 102 -5.55 2.91 9.96
C GLY A 102 -4.38 3.52 9.18
N MET A 103 -3.89 2.83 8.14
CA MET A 103 -2.88 3.40 7.22
C MET A 103 -3.43 4.64 6.49
N LEU A 104 -4.66 4.58 5.97
CA LEU A 104 -5.30 5.70 5.28
C LEU A 104 -5.61 6.85 6.23
N GLU A 105 -6.22 6.58 7.39
CA GLU A 105 -6.57 7.61 8.39
C GLU A 105 -5.34 8.38 8.88
N LYS A 106 -4.21 7.69 9.05
CA LYS A 106 -2.96 8.31 9.47
C LYS A 106 -2.27 9.15 8.39
N THR A 107 -2.62 8.94 7.10
CA THR A 107 -1.84 9.52 5.99
C THR A 107 -2.63 10.33 4.98
N ALA A 108 -3.96 10.26 5.01
CA ALA A 108 -4.85 11.05 4.18
C ALA A 108 -4.61 12.56 4.39
N ILE A 109 -4.81 13.32 3.32
CA ILE A 109 -4.68 14.78 3.29
C ILE A 109 -6.02 15.43 2.93
N ARG A 110 -6.74 14.86 1.94
CA ARG A 110 -7.99 15.36 1.36
C ARG A 110 -9.12 14.33 1.41
N LEU A 111 -8.81 13.03 1.54
CA LEU A 111 -9.83 12.01 1.69
C LEU A 111 -10.55 12.18 3.03
N ASN A 112 -11.87 12.05 3.03
CA ASN A 112 -12.68 12.04 4.24
C ASN A 112 -13.02 10.61 4.70
N ASP A 113 -13.63 10.46 5.87
CA ASP A 113 -13.95 9.17 6.47
C ASP A 113 -14.85 8.28 5.60
N MET A 114 -15.80 8.88 4.85
CA MET A 114 -16.66 8.14 3.93
C MET A 114 -15.87 7.58 2.74
N GLU A 115 -14.95 8.37 2.20
CA GLU A 115 -14.08 7.98 1.09
C GLU A 115 -13.04 6.93 1.53
N ILE A 116 -12.51 7.06 2.75
CA ILE A 116 -11.66 6.03 3.36
C ILE A 116 -12.46 4.73 3.52
N ASN A 117 -13.71 4.82 3.98
CA ASN A 117 -14.58 3.66 4.10
C ASN A 117 -14.87 3.01 2.74
N GLU A 118 -15.12 3.80 1.69
CA GLU A 118 -15.30 3.31 0.31
C GLU A 118 -14.08 2.51 -0.16
N LEU A 119 -12.87 3.04 0.03
CA LEU A 119 -11.63 2.32 -0.29
C LEU A 119 -11.56 0.99 0.47
N VAL A 120 -11.76 1.00 1.79
CA VAL A 120 -11.66 -0.22 2.63
C VAL A 120 -12.70 -1.27 2.25
N GLU A 121 -13.93 -0.84 1.95
CA GLU A 121 -15.01 -1.73 1.52
C GLU A 121 -14.80 -2.27 0.09
N GLY A 122 -14.14 -1.50 -0.78
CA GLY A 122 -13.74 -1.93 -2.12
C GLY A 122 -12.89 -3.21 -2.13
N LEU A 123 -12.15 -3.48 -1.05
CA LEU A 123 -11.36 -4.72 -0.90
C LEU A 123 -12.21 -5.99 -0.72
N LYS A 124 -13.50 -5.85 -0.41
CA LYS A 124 -14.43 -7.00 -0.30
C LYS A 124 -14.94 -7.45 -1.66
N GLN A 125 -14.75 -6.66 -2.71
CA GLN A 125 -15.22 -7.02 -4.05
C GLN A 125 -14.47 -8.28 -4.51
N LYS A 126 -15.24 -9.34 -4.78
CA LYS A 126 -14.75 -10.60 -5.34
C LYS A 126 -14.47 -10.40 -6.82
N ASP A 127 -13.36 -10.98 -7.28
CA ASP A 127 -13.06 -11.18 -8.71
C ASP A 127 -14.29 -11.70 -9.47
#